data_AF-A0A2N7IC46-F1
#
_entry.id   AF-A0A2N7IC46-F1
#
_cell.length_a   1.000
_cell.length_b   1.000
_cell.length_c   1.000
_cell.angle_alpha   90.00
_cell.angle_beta   90.00
_cell.angle_gamma   90.00
#
_symmetry.space_group_name_H-M   'P 1'
#
loop_
_entity.id
_entity.type
_entity.pdbx_description
1 polymer ?
#
loop_
_entity_poly.entity_id
_entity_poly.type
_entity_poly.pdbx_seq_one_letter_code
_entity_poly.pdbx_strand_id
1 'polypeptide(L)'
;QEDGGETFCNEDISIPDYRLVLKEDNSSFLVEVKNYHREPFENKFSFTRRYFESVLRYSELVRCPVKFAIYYSKMNMWALLSSDAFELQRGRYVVDLPTAMMQNELITIGDEWISTKPPFEIYIVSDPSKPAHYDDKTGETNFIIKNVLCYCAGSLLETDKEKELLNLFAMYGKWSETEVIPVVVKDNRLIGIKYKFEPEEYSTNGFDHIGQLSSMISSTYKMATEENGSVVAIETTREAKSFSIVIPDDYESKLLPLWRFKMQPNKG
;
A
#
# COMPACT_ATOMS: atom_id res chain seq x y z
N GLN A 1 -15.81 3.56 -13.12
CA GLN A 1 -16.74 3.96 -12.06
C GLN A 1 -18.12 3.61 -12.53
N GLU A 2 -18.86 2.80 -11.77
CA GLU A 2 -20.17 2.25 -12.18
C GLU A 2 -21.33 3.16 -11.73
N ASP A 3 -21.18 3.84 -10.60
CA ASP A 3 -22.16 4.79 -10.03
C ASP A 3 -22.20 6.16 -10.74
N GLY A 4 -21.44 6.34 -11.82
CA GLY A 4 -21.39 7.60 -12.58
C GLY A 4 -22.56 7.83 -13.55
N GLY A 5 -23.56 6.94 -13.58
CA GLY A 5 -24.68 6.98 -14.53
C GLY A 5 -26.06 7.17 -13.89
N GLU A 6 -27.03 7.65 -14.67
CA GLU A 6 -28.43 7.73 -14.24
C GLU A 6 -29.09 6.34 -14.25
N THR A 7 -29.70 5.95 -13.13
CA THR A 7 -30.44 4.69 -13.02
C THR A 7 -31.89 4.95 -12.67
N PHE A 8 -32.80 4.46 -13.51
CA PHE A 8 -34.24 4.48 -13.27
C PHE A 8 -34.67 3.08 -12.82
N CYS A 9 -34.90 2.90 -11.53
CA CYS A 9 -35.41 1.65 -10.97
C CYS A 9 -36.51 1.95 -9.95
N ASN A 10 -37.57 1.13 -9.96
CA ASN A 10 -38.67 1.21 -8.98
C ASN A 10 -38.34 0.46 -7.68
N GLU A 11 -37.21 -0.25 -7.62
CA GLU A 11 -36.74 -0.98 -6.46
C GLU A 11 -35.70 -0.17 -5.67
N ASP A 12 -35.61 -0.41 -4.36
CA ASP A 12 -34.58 0.16 -3.48
C ASP A 12 -33.25 -0.56 -3.76
N ILE A 13 -32.49 -0.04 -4.73
CA ILE A 13 -31.19 -0.57 -5.15
C ILE A 13 -30.06 0.39 -4.81
N SER A 14 -28.86 -0.14 -4.65
CA SER A 14 -27.64 0.66 -4.49
C SER A 14 -26.60 0.16 -5.48
N ILE A 15 -26.10 1.08 -6.31
CA ILE A 15 -25.11 0.79 -7.34
C ILE A 15 -23.73 0.75 -6.68
N PRO A 16 -22.94 -0.32 -6.84
CA PRO A 16 -21.57 -0.37 -6.36
C PRO A 16 -20.68 0.67 -7.02
N ASP A 17 -19.63 1.10 -6.32
CA ASP A 17 -18.74 2.17 -6.81
C ASP A 17 -18.02 1.79 -8.13
N TYR A 18 -17.61 0.53 -8.28
CA TYR A 18 -16.82 0.08 -9.43
C TYR A 18 -17.31 -1.24 -10.03
N ARG A 19 -17.01 -1.40 -11.31
CA ARG A 19 -17.02 -2.68 -12.02
C ARG A 19 -15.60 -2.98 -12.48
N LEU A 20 -15.06 -4.12 -12.06
CA LEU A 20 -13.75 -4.59 -12.46
C LEU A 20 -13.91 -5.69 -13.52
N VAL A 21 -13.05 -5.66 -14.54
CA VAL A 21 -12.92 -6.69 -15.57
C VAL A 21 -11.51 -7.22 -15.51
N LEU A 22 -11.36 -8.50 -15.18
CA LEU A 22 -10.07 -9.17 -15.09
C LEU A 22 -9.54 -9.48 -16.48
N LYS A 23 -8.27 -9.19 -16.75
CA LYS A 23 -7.69 -9.31 -18.09
C LYS A 23 -7.43 -10.75 -18.48
N GLU A 24 -7.16 -11.59 -17.49
CA GLU A 24 -6.72 -12.97 -17.65
C GLU A 24 -7.85 -13.85 -18.19
N ASP A 25 -9.08 -13.64 -17.74
CA ASP A 25 -10.24 -14.49 -18.07
C ASP A 25 -11.49 -13.71 -18.53
N ASN A 26 -11.40 -12.37 -18.64
CA ASN A 26 -12.54 -11.47 -18.91
C ASN A 26 -13.70 -11.60 -17.93
N SER A 27 -13.48 -12.24 -16.77
CA SER A 27 -14.49 -12.26 -15.71
C SER A 27 -14.66 -10.85 -15.14
N SER A 28 -15.85 -10.59 -14.60
CA SER A 28 -16.15 -9.29 -14.03
C SER A 28 -16.87 -9.42 -12.70
N PHE A 29 -16.58 -8.50 -11.79
CA PHE A 29 -17.32 -8.34 -10.56
C PHE A 29 -17.49 -6.86 -10.22
N LEU A 30 -18.57 -6.55 -9.51
CA LEU A 30 -18.84 -5.25 -8.93
C LEU A 30 -18.08 -5.12 -7.61
N VAL A 31 -17.68 -3.90 -7.26
CA VAL A 31 -16.96 -3.61 -6.02
C VAL A 31 -17.61 -2.43 -5.33
N GLU A 32 -18.08 -2.71 -4.13
CA GLU A 32 -18.56 -1.72 -3.17
C GLU A 32 -17.41 -1.38 -2.21
N VAL A 33 -17.00 -0.11 -2.17
CA VAL A 33 -15.84 0.37 -1.41
C VAL A 33 -16.28 1.05 -0.12
N LYS A 34 -15.62 0.70 0.99
CA LYS A 34 -15.85 1.32 2.29
C LYS A 34 -14.56 1.58 3.04
N ASN A 35 -14.48 2.77 3.62
CA ASN A 35 -13.44 3.13 4.58
C ASN A 35 -13.93 2.84 6.01
N TYR A 36 -13.10 2.16 6.79
CA TYR A 36 -13.32 1.86 8.19
C TYR A 36 -12.24 2.49 9.06
N HIS A 37 -12.65 3.39 9.98
CA HIS A 37 -11.74 4.20 10.80
C HIS A 37 -11.82 3.90 12.31
N ARG A 38 -12.43 2.78 12.72
CA ARG A 38 -12.47 2.36 14.13
C ARG A 38 -11.38 1.32 14.41
N GLU A 39 -11.09 1.10 15.70
CA GLU A 39 -10.18 0.02 16.14
C GLU A 39 -10.76 -1.35 15.75
N PRO A 40 -10.16 -2.06 14.78
CA PRO A 40 -10.81 -3.21 14.14
C PRO A 40 -10.76 -4.50 14.96
N PHE A 41 -9.90 -4.55 15.99
CA PHE A 41 -9.90 -5.63 16.98
C PHE A 41 -10.98 -5.44 18.06
N GLU A 42 -11.39 -4.21 18.32
CA GLU A 42 -12.42 -3.88 19.31
C GLU A 42 -13.81 -3.76 18.69
N ASN A 43 -13.87 -3.37 17.41
CA ASN A 43 -15.10 -3.05 16.71
C ASN A 43 -15.18 -3.85 15.40
N LYS A 44 -16.30 -4.54 15.20
CA LYS A 44 -16.58 -5.24 13.93
C LYS A 44 -17.00 -4.25 12.85
N PHE A 45 -16.70 -4.57 11.59
CA PHE A 45 -17.24 -3.84 10.45
C PHE A 45 -18.70 -4.27 10.23
N SER A 46 -19.60 -3.34 9.87
CA SER A 46 -20.99 -3.73 9.58
C SER A 46 -21.74 -2.82 8.63
N PHE A 47 -22.66 -3.41 7.88
CA PHE A 47 -23.68 -2.73 7.08
C PHE A 47 -25.05 -2.80 7.73
N THR A 48 -25.93 -1.84 7.44
CA THR A 48 -27.36 -2.06 7.69
C THR A 48 -27.86 -3.15 6.76
N ARG A 49 -28.82 -3.96 7.22
CA ARG A 49 -29.45 -4.99 6.37
C ARG A 49 -29.99 -4.42 5.06
N ARG A 50 -30.74 -3.31 5.16
CA ARG A 50 -31.34 -2.64 3.99
C ARG A 50 -30.30 -2.28 2.93
N TYR A 51 -29.18 -1.71 3.33
CA TYR A 51 -28.10 -1.30 2.41
C TYR A 51 -27.38 -2.50 1.79
N PHE A 52 -27.03 -3.49 2.60
CA PHE A 52 -26.34 -4.67 2.09
C PHE A 52 -27.20 -5.40 1.05
N GLU A 53 -28.48 -5.60 1.36
CA GLU A 53 -29.42 -6.24 0.45
C GLU A 53 -29.74 -5.38 -0.80
N SER A 54 -29.70 -4.04 -0.72
CA SER A 54 -29.89 -3.18 -1.91
C SER A 54 -28.73 -3.28 -2.89
N VAL A 55 -27.50 -3.46 -2.39
CA VAL A 55 -26.32 -3.75 -3.21
C VAL A 55 -26.42 -5.14 -3.86
N LEU A 56 -26.85 -6.16 -3.10
CA LEU A 56 -27.04 -7.51 -3.64
C LEU A 56 -28.11 -7.56 -4.73
N ARG A 57 -29.24 -6.87 -4.55
CA ARG A 57 -30.30 -6.77 -5.56
C ARG A 57 -29.77 -6.19 -6.88
N TYR A 58 -28.95 -5.14 -6.82
CA TYR A 58 -28.33 -4.59 -8.02
C TYR A 58 -27.45 -5.62 -8.74
N SER A 59 -26.60 -6.34 -8.00
CA SER A 59 -25.76 -7.43 -8.53
C SER A 59 -26.58 -8.51 -9.24
N GLU A 60 -27.74 -8.88 -8.69
CA GLU A 60 -28.67 -9.84 -9.32
C GLU A 60 -29.27 -9.29 -10.62
N LEU A 61 -29.70 -8.03 -10.63
CA LEU A 61 -30.29 -7.37 -11.80
C LEU A 61 -29.33 -7.35 -12.99
N VAL A 62 -28.05 -7.04 -12.75
CA VAL A 62 -27.02 -6.98 -13.80
C VAL A 62 -26.28 -8.31 -14.01
N ARG A 63 -26.65 -9.36 -13.26
CA ARG A 63 -26.03 -10.69 -13.28
C ARG A 63 -24.50 -10.63 -13.17
N CYS A 64 -24.01 -9.80 -12.26
CA CYS A 64 -22.58 -9.60 -12.04
C CYS A 64 -22.29 -9.72 -10.54
N PRO A 65 -21.44 -10.67 -10.09
CA PRO A 65 -21.18 -10.87 -8.68
C PRO A 65 -20.62 -9.59 -8.05
N VAL A 66 -20.94 -9.35 -6.78
CA VAL A 66 -20.43 -8.20 -6.02
C VAL A 66 -19.45 -8.63 -4.94
N LYS A 67 -18.42 -7.81 -4.75
CA LYS A 67 -17.46 -7.88 -3.65
C LYS A 67 -17.47 -6.58 -2.86
N PHE A 68 -17.06 -6.67 -1.60
CA PHE A 68 -16.93 -5.53 -0.69
C PHE A 68 -15.45 -5.27 -0.40
N ALA A 69 -14.94 -4.13 -0.85
CA ALA A 69 -13.59 -3.68 -0.55
C ALA A 69 -13.59 -2.80 0.70
N ILE A 70 -13.04 -3.31 1.79
CA ILE A 70 -12.97 -2.61 3.08
C ILE A 70 -11.55 -2.13 3.32
N TYR A 71 -11.38 -0.82 3.46
CA TYR A 71 -10.12 -0.21 3.89
C TYR A 71 -10.12 0.01 5.40
N TYR A 72 -9.34 -0.79 6.13
CA TYR A 72 -9.07 -0.62 7.55
C TYR A 72 -8.01 0.46 7.74
N SER A 73 -8.44 1.72 7.72
CA SER A 73 -7.55 2.89 7.63
C SER A 73 -6.55 3.01 8.78
N LYS A 74 -6.91 2.60 10.00
CA LYS A 74 -6.00 2.59 11.17
C LYS A 74 -4.84 1.59 11.05
N MET A 75 -5.02 0.54 10.26
CA MET A 75 -3.99 -0.47 10.02
C MET A 75 -3.33 -0.34 8.64
N ASN A 76 -3.79 0.62 7.82
CA ASN A 76 -3.43 0.74 6.41
C ASN A 76 -3.58 -0.59 5.65
N MET A 77 -4.73 -1.27 5.78
CA MET A 77 -4.92 -2.60 5.23
C MET A 77 -6.23 -2.73 4.49
N TRP A 78 -6.23 -3.50 3.40
CA TRP A 78 -7.41 -3.77 2.60
C TRP A 78 -7.90 -5.20 2.77
N ALA A 79 -9.22 -5.38 2.67
CA ALA A 79 -9.85 -6.67 2.45
C ALA A 79 -10.80 -6.57 1.25
N LEU A 80 -10.79 -7.57 0.37
CA LEU A 80 -11.79 -7.73 -0.68
C LEU A 80 -12.60 -8.99 -0.38
N LEU A 81 -13.87 -8.84 -0.06
CA LEU A 81 -14.71 -9.92 0.47
C LEU A 81 -15.88 -10.24 -0.45
N SER A 82 -16.23 -11.52 -0.56
CA SER A 82 -17.54 -11.91 -1.08
C SER A 82 -18.65 -11.54 -0.08
N SER A 83 -19.90 -11.55 -0.53
CA SER A 83 -21.07 -11.38 0.34
C SER A 83 -21.14 -12.41 1.47
N ASP A 84 -20.62 -13.61 1.22
CA ASP A 84 -20.73 -14.77 2.12
C ASP A 84 -19.80 -14.66 3.34
N ALA A 85 -18.86 -13.70 3.31
CA ALA A 85 -18.00 -13.38 4.46
C ALA A 85 -18.74 -12.69 5.61
N PHE A 86 -19.97 -12.22 5.37
CA PHE A 86 -20.73 -11.43 6.33
C PHE A 86 -21.83 -12.26 7.00
N GLU A 87 -21.90 -12.18 8.32
CA GLU A 87 -22.95 -12.82 9.10
C GLU A 87 -24.06 -11.82 9.48
N LEU A 88 -25.32 -12.26 9.40
CA LEU A 88 -26.44 -11.45 9.86
C LEU A 88 -26.56 -11.52 11.39
N GLN A 89 -26.24 -10.41 12.06
CA GLN A 89 -26.31 -10.26 13.52
C GLN A 89 -27.13 -9.03 13.90
N ARG A 90 -28.20 -9.21 14.70
CA ARG A 90 -29.06 -8.11 15.19
C ARG A 90 -29.53 -7.15 14.08
N GLY A 91 -29.88 -7.68 12.92
CA GLY A 91 -30.36 -6.89 11.76
C GLY A 91 -29.27 -6.15 10.99
N ARG A 92 -28.00 -6.53 11.15
CA ARG A 92 -26.84 -5.98 10.43
C ARG A 92 -26.01 -7.11 9.85
N TYR A 93 -25.40 -6.88 8.69
CA TYR A 93 -24.37 -7.77 8.15
C TYR A 93 -23.03 -7.36 8.75
N VAL A 94 -22.32 -8.31 9.36
CA VAL A 94 -21.15 -8.05 10.21
C VAL A 94 -19.99 -8.96 9.81
N VAL A 95 -18.78 -8.42 9.81
CA VAL A 95 -17.54 -9.19 9.68
C VAL A 95 -16.50 -8.64 10.66
N ASP A 96 -15.76 -9.52 11.34
CA ASP A 96 -14.61 -9.14 12.15
C ASP A 96 -13.31 -9.21 11.36
N LEU A 97 -12.27 -8.54 11.87
CA LEU A 97 -10.99 -8.43 11.19
C LEU A 97 -10.35 -9.81 10.89
N PRO A 98 -10.29 -10.78 11.81
CA PRO A 98 -9.73 -12.09 11.50
C PRO A 98 -10.44 -12.79 10.35
N THR A 99 -11.78 -12.75 10.33
CA THR A 99 -12.58 -13.35 9.23
C THR A 99 -12.34 -12.61 7.92
N ALA A 100 -12.32 -11.27 7.95
CA ALA A 100 -12.04 -10.46 6.78
C ALA A 100 -10.65 -10.75 6.18
N MET A 101 -9.63 -10.93 7.02
CA MET A 101 -8.29 -11.28 6.54
C MET A 101 -8.22 -12.71 6.02
N MET A 102 -8.91 -13.65 6.67
CA MET A 102 -8.95 -15.06 6.28
C MET A 102 -9.65 -15.26 4.93
N GLN A 103 -10.70 -14.50 4.64
CA GLN A 103 -11.47 -14.58 3.39
C GLN A 103 -11.07 -13.52 2.36
N ASN A 104 -9.93 -12.85 2.54
CA ASN A 104 -9.50 -11.78 1.67
C ASN A 104 -9.16 -12.29 0.27
N GLU A 105 -9.84 -11.75 -0.74
CA GLU A 105 -9.69 -12.13 -2.15
C GLU A 105 -8.85 -11.12 -2.96
N LEU A 106 -8.09 -10.22 -2.34
CA LEU A 106 -7.27 -9.22 -3.04
C LEU A 106 -6.25 -9.82 -4.01
N ILE A 107 -5.86 -11.09 -3.81
CA ILE A 107 -5.07 -11.84 -4.80
C ILE A 107 -5.71 -11.89 -6.19
N THR A 108 -7.05 -11.83 -6.27
CA THR A 108 -7.79 -11.81 -7.55
C THR A 108 -7.54 -10.55 -8.37
N ILE A 109 -7.00 -9.49 -7.75
CA ILE A 109 -6.58 -8.26 -8.43
C ILE A 109 -5.07 -8.03 -8.35
N GLY A 110 -4.30 -9.08 -8.06
CA GLY A 110 -2.83 -9.07 -8.08
C GLY A 110 -2.16 -8.54 -6.82
N ASP A 111 -2.87 -8.45 -5.69
CA ASP A 111 -2.24 -8.04 -4.43
C ASP A 111 -1.30 -9.13 -3.89
N GLU A 112 -0.21 -8.68 -3.29
CA GLU A 112 0.86 -9.53 -2.78
C GLU A 112 1.44 -8.94 -1.51
N TRP A 113 1.86 -9.83 -0.61
CA TRP A 113 2.64 -9.45 0.55
C TRP A 113 4.12 -9.51 0.18
N ILE A 114 4.81 -8.40 0.35
CA ILE A 114 6.20 -8.25 -0.05
C ILE A 114 7.09 -8.30 1.19
N SER A 115 8.15 -9.09 1.09
CA SER A 115 9.20 -9.19 2.10
C SER A 115 10.58 -9.18 1.43
N THR A 116 11.60 -8.73 2.15
CA THR A 116 13.00 -8.71 1.69
C THR A 116 13.96 -8.78 2.87
N LYS A 117 15.27 -8.75 2.60
CA LYS A 117 16.30 -8.70 3.63
C LYS A 117 16.48 -7.28 4.17
N PRO A 118 16.31 -7.05 5.48
CA PRO A 118 16.70 -5.79 6.11
C PRO A 118 18.22 -5.69 6.35
N PRO A 119 18.76 -4.50 6.63
CA PRO A 119 18.12 -3.19 6.52
C PRO A 119 18.13 -2.66 5.07
N PHE A 120 17.34 -1.62 4.81
CA PHE A 120 17.60 -0.73 3.67
C PHE A 120 18.47 0.44 4.10
N GLU A 121 19.40 0.84 3.24
CA GLU A 121 20.17 2.07 3.43
C GLU A 121 20.16 2.90 2.16
N ILE A 122 19.87 4.19 2.27
CA ILE A 122 19.90 5.15 1.16
C ILE A 122 20.95 6.21 1.49
N TYR A 123 21.95 6.37 0.64
CA TYR A 123 23.00 7.37 0.77
C TYR A 123 22.82 8.45 -0.29
N ILE A 124 22.50 9.65 0.14
CA ILE A 124 22.51 10.83 -0.72
C ILE A 124 23.93 11.37 -0.72
N VAL A 125 24.62 11.30 -1.87
CA VAL A 125 26.03 11.67 -1.99
C VAL A 125 26.15 13.09 -2.56
N SER A 126 26.91 13.94 -1.86
CA SER A 126 27.18 15.31 -2.31
C SER A 126 28.16 15.38 -3.49
N ASP A 127 28.04 16.41 -4.32
CA ASP A 127 29.02 16.68 -5.39
C ASP A 127 30.33 17.22 -4.81
N PRO A 128 31.46 16.49 -4.97
CA PRO A 128 32.75 16.94 -4.46
C PRO A 128 33.23 18.25 -5.09
N SER A 129 32.74 18.59 -6.29
CA SER A 129 33.09 19.82 -7.02
C SER A 129 32.27 21.05 -6.58
N LYS A 130 31.28 20.88 -5.70
CA LYS A 130 30.39 21.94 -5.23
C LYS A 130 30.54 22.20 -3.72
N PRO A 131 30.17 23.40 -3.24
CA PRO A 131 30.10 23.68 -1.81
C PRO A 131 29.10 22.75 -1.11
N ALA A 132 29.46 22.30 0.08
CA ALA A 132 28.64 21.43 0.92
C ALA A 132 29.07 21.60 2.39
N HIS A 133 28.92 22.81 2.94
CA HIS A 133 29.26 23.10 4.33
C HIS A 133 28.13 22.62 5.25
N TYR A 134 28.48 21.95 6.33
CA TYR A 134 27.58 21.46 7.35
C TYR A 134 27.77 22.24 8.65
N ASP A 135 26.69 22.81 9.18
CA ASP A 135 26.70 23.47 10.47
C ASP A 135 26.29 22.48 11.57
N ASP A 136 27.27 22.03 12.37
CA ASP A 136 27.03 21.07 13.45
C ASP A 136 26.08 21.60 14.56
N LYS A 137 25.88 22.92 14.66
CA LYS A 137 25.03 23.53 15.70
C LYS A 137 23.57 23.55 15.29
N THR A 138 23.30 23.79 14.01
CA THR A 138 21.93 23.92 13.47
C THR A 138 21.48 22.65 12.76
N GLY A 139 22.40 21.81 12.31
CA GLY A 139 22.14 20.67 11.44
C GLY A 139 21.86 21.06 9.98
N GLU A 140 22.00 22.35 9.64
CA GLU A 140 21.68 22.86 8.30
C GLU A 140 22.85 22.71 7.33
N THR A 141 22.50 22.48 6.06
CA THR A 141 23.47 22.37 4.97
C THR A 141 22.79 22.64 3.63
N ASN A 142 23.56 23.19 2.69
CA ASN A 142 23.17 23.32 1.29
C ASN A 142 24.22 22.60 0.45
N PHE A 143 23.78 21.64 -0.36
CA PHE A 143 24.67 20.87 -1.21
C PHE A 143 23.95 20.44 -2.49
N ILE A 144 24.75 20.08 -3.50
CA ILE A 144 24.24 19.52 -4.75
C ILE A 144 24.39 18.01 -4.69
N ILE A 145 23.31 17.29 -4.96
CA ILE A 145 23.30 15.83 -5.01
C ILE A 145 24.04 15.40 -6.27
N LYS A 146 25.06 14.55 -6.11
CA LYS A 146 25.80 13.93 -7.20
C LYS A 146 25.27 12.56 -7.56
N ASN A 147 24.90 11.79 -6.54
CA ASN A 147 24.46 10.42 -6.69
C ASN A 147 23.58 9.99 -5.51
N VAL A 148 22.80 8.93 -5.73
CA VAL A 148 22.06 8.22 -4.68
C VAL A 148 22.48 6.75 -4.75
N LEU A 149 22.98 6.22 -3.63
CA LEU A 149 23.35 4.81 -3.50
C LEU A 149 22.30 4.12 -2.62
N CYS A 150 21.77 3.00 -3.10
CA CYS A 150 20.81 2.20 -2.34
C CYS A 150 21.45 0.86 -1.97
N TYR A 151 21.29 0.43 -0.73
CA TYR A 151 21.80 -0.83 -0.23
C TYR A 151 20.65 -1.64 0.38
N CYS A 152 20.65 -2.95 0.11
CA CYS A 152 19.78 -3.91 0.76
C CYS A 152 20.66 -4.92 1.50
N ALA A 153 20.49 -5.04 2.82
CA ALA A 153 21.30 -5.91 3.67
C ALA A 153 22.82 -5.78 3.43
N GLY A 154 23.30 -4.54 3.29
CA GLY A 154 24.70 -4.20 3.04
C GLY A 154 25.19 -4.39 1.59
N SER A 155 24.35 -4.88 0.68
CA SER A 155 24.70 -5.05 -0.73
C SER A 155 24.28 -3.83 -1.54
N LEU A 156 25.22 -3.21 -2.28
CA LEU A 156 24.94 -2.07 -3.17
C LEU A 156 24.07 -2.53 -4.34
N LEU A 157 22.97 -1.84 -4.58
CA LEU A 157 22.09 -2.09 -5.72
C LEU A 157 22.66 -1.48 -6.99
N GLU A 158 22.64 -2.24 -8.09
CA GLU A 158 23.31 -1.86 -9.32
C GLU A 158 22.33 -1.36 -10.38
N THR A 159 21.16 -2.00 -10.49
CA THR A 159 20.18 -1.69 -11.53
C THR A 159 19.22 -0.58 -11.10
N ASP A 160 18.69 0.15 -12.08
CA ASP A 160 17.69 1.20 -11.82
C ASP A 160 16.40 0.61 -11.26
N LYS A 161 16.02 -0.60 -11.68
CA LYS A 161 14.80 -1.24 -11.19
C LYS A 161 14.90 -1.63 -9.72
N GLU A 162 16.03 -2.18 -9.28
CA GLU A 162 16.26 -2.48 -7.86
C GLU A 162 16.22 -1.20 -7.01
N LYS A 163 16.86 -0.12 -7.47
CA LYS A 163 16.85 1.17 -6.77
C LYS A 163 15.45 1.78 -6.71
N GLU A 164 14.71 1.73 -7.81
CA GLU A 164 13.30 2.17 -7.87
C GLU A 164 12.45 1.42 -6.84
N LEU A 165 12.52 0.08 -6.83
CA LEU A 165 11.77 -0.75 -5.88
C LEU A 165 12.18 -0.48 -4.44
N LEU A 166 13.49 -0.43 -4.14
CA LEU A 166 13.96 -0.12 -2.78
C LEU A 166 13.47 1.25 -2.30
N ASN A 167 13.50 2.27 -3.17
CA ASN A 167 12.98 3.59 -2.83
C ASN A 167 11.47 3.54 -2.53
N LEU A 168 10.68 2.86 -3.35
CA LEU A 168 9.24 2.69 -3.11
C LEU A 168 8.97 1.96 -1.79
N PHE A 169 9.73 0.91 -1.50
CA PHE A 169 9.61 0.12 -0.28
C PHE A 169 10.02 0.90 0.97
N ALA A 170 11.10 1.68 0.90
CA ALA A 170 11.55 2.52 2.00
C ALA A 170 10.55 3.66 2.30
N MET A 171 9.94 4.25 1.27
CA MET A 171 9.03 5.39 1.43
C MET A 171 7.60 4.99 1.81
N TYR A 172 7.12 3.86 1.29
CA TYR A 172 5.70 3.48 1.38
C TYR A 172 5.44 2.18 2.12
N GLY A 173 6.50 1.41 2.41
CA GLY A 173 6.45 0.21 3.21
C GLY A 173 6.27 0.48 4.71
N LYS A 174 6.29 -0.60 5.48
CA LYS A 174 6.06 -0.63 6.92
C LYS A 174 7.32 -0.32 7.74
N TRP A 175 8.50 -0.50 7.16
CA TRP A 175 9.76 -0.26 7.87
C TRP A 175 9.93 1.23 8.16
N SER A 176 10.36 1.53 9.38
CA SER A 176 10.52 2.90 9.85
C SER A 176 11.93 3.39 9.54
N GLU A 177 12.07 4.69 9.28
CA GLU A 177 13.36 5.37 9.32
C GLU A 177 13.90 5.32 10.76
N THR A 178 14.99 4.60 10.99
CA THR A 178 15.59 4.42 12.31
C THR A 178 16.83 5.28 12.52
N GLU A 179 17.53 5.63 11.44
CA GLU A 179 18.74 6.45 11.51
C GLU A 179 18.82 7.43 10.34
N VAL A 180 19.19 8.67 10.65
CA VAL A 180 19.59 9.71 9.69
C VAL A 180 20.95 10.25 10.11
N ILE A 181 21.99 9.93 9.35
CA ILE A 181 23.38 10.26 9.71
C ILE A 181 23.98 11.16 8.64
N PRO A 182 24.26 12.44 8.95
CA PRO A 182 25.09 13.27 8.09
C PRO A 182 26.54 12.76 8.16
N VAL A 183 27.11 12.45 7.00
CA VAL A 183 28.50 12.02 6.87
C VAL A 183 29.35 13.25 6.57
N VAL A 184 30.05 13.75 7.59
CA VAL A 184 30.83 14.98 7.55
C VAL A 184 32.30 14.64 7.70
N VAL A 185 33.15 15.21 6.84
CA VAL A 185 34.60 15.08 6.91
C VAL A 185 35.23 16.39 7.39
N LYS A 186 36.56 16.42 7.45
CA LYS A 186 37.34 17.59 7.87
C LYS A 186 36.84 18.89 7.20
N ASP A 187 36.91 19.98 7.95
CA ASP A 187 36.47 21.33 7.56
C ASP A 187 34.95 21.46 7.39
N ASN A 188 34.20 20.66 8.15
CA ASN A 188 32.74 20.67 8.19
C ASN A 188 32.14 20.50 6.80
N ARG A 189 32.74 19.62 5.99
CA ARG A 189 32.23 19.30 4.65
C ARG A 189 31.32 18.08 4.72
N LEU A 190 30.05 18.26 4.38
CA LEU A 190 29.14 17.15 4.15
C LEU A 190 29.58 16.40 2.89
N ILE A 191 29.81 15.09 3.01
CA ILE A 191 30.05 14.21 1.85
C ILE A 191 28.80 13.41 1.47
N GLY A 192 27.86 13.23 2.41
CA GLY A 192 26.54 12.68 2.12
C GLY A 192 25.65 12.55 3.36
N ILE A 193 24.45 12.03 3.16
CA ILE A 193 23.49 11.73 4.24
C ILE A 193 23.08 10.27 4.07
N LYS A 194 23.18 9.49 5.15
CA LYS A 194 22.72 8.10 5.21
C LYS A 194 21.36 8.05 5.90
N TYR A 195 20.40 7.44 5.24
CA TYR A 195 19.12 7.02 5.80
C TYR A 195 19.12 5.52 5.97
N LYS A 196 18.56 5.03 7.08
CA LYS A 196 18.41 3.59 7.36
C LYS A 196 16.95 3.29 7.68
N PHE A 197 16.42 2.26 7.03
CA PHE A 197 15.04 1.80 7.24
C PHE A 197 15.06 0.34 7.67
N GLU A 198 14.34 0.05 8.75
CA GLU A 198 14.38 -1.25 9.42
C GLU A 198 12.99 -1.69 9.89
N PRO A 199 12.76 -3.01 9.99
CA PRO A 199 11.63 -3.51 10.73
C PRO A 199 11.75 -3.13 12.21
N GLU A 200 10.61 -3.00 12.89
CA GLU A 200 10.57 -2.78 14.34
C GLU A 200 11.24 -3.94 15.09
N GLU A 201 11.02 -5.17 14.63
CA GLU A 201 11.65 -6.38 15.13
C GLU A 201 12.16 -7.22 13.96
N TYR A 202 13.40 -7.67 14.06
CA TYR A 202 14.03 -8.53 13.06
C TYR A 202 13.55 -9.97 13.18
N SER A 203 13.07 -10.55 12.07
CA SER A 203 12.69 -11.95 12.00
C SER A 203 13.91 -12.88 11.93
N THR A 204 13.76 -14.08 12.48
CA THR A 204 14.73 -15.17 12.34
C THR A 204 14.64 -15.89 10.98
N ASN A 205 13.65 -15.55 10.14
CA ASN A 205 13.42 -16.20 8.85
C ASN A 205 14.41 -15.77 7.75
N GLY A 206 15.26 -14.78 8.02
CA GLY A 206 16.20 -14.23 7.05
C GLY A 206 15.59 -13.24 6.04
N PHE A 207 14.32 -12.88 6.22
CA PHE A 207 13.63 -11.79 5.56
C PHE A 207 12.58 -11.21 6.51
N ASP A 208 12.19 -9.96 6.28
CA ASP A 208 11.18 -9.25 7.05
C ASP A 208 10.11 -8.65 6.14
N HIS A 209 8.89 -8.58 6.67
CA HIS A 209 7.74 -8.10 5.92
C HIS A 209 7.77 -6.58 5.76
N ILE A 210 7.62 -6.12 4.52
CA ILE A 210 7.62 -4.70 4.18
C ILE A 210 6.20 -4.17 4.02
N GLY A 211 5.23 -5.01 3.64
CA GLY A 211 3.84 -4.58 3.48
C GLY A 211 3.12 -5.29 2.34
N GLN A 212 1.84 -4.97 2.17
CA GLN A 212 1.04 -5.39 1.02
C GLN A 212 1.14 -4.34 -0.10
N LEU A 213 1.09 -4.75 -1.36
CA LEU A 213 1.10 -3.81 -2.49
C LEU A 213 -0.06 -2.81 -2.38
N SER A 214 -1.26 -3.28 -2.07
CA SER A 214 -2.46 -2.45 -1.87
C SER A 214 -2.27 -1.40 -0.77
N SER A 215 -1.64 -1.77 0.35
CA SER A 215 -1.27 -0.86 1.44
C SER A 215 -0.27 0.21 0.99
N MET A 216 0.79 -0.17 0.28
CA MET A 216 1.81 0.77 -0.20
C MET A 216 1.27 1.73 -1.26
N ILE A 217 0.38 1.27 -2.15
CA ILE A 217 -0.34 2.12 -3.10
C ILE A 217 -1.20 3.14 -2.33
N SER A 218 -1.87 2.70 -1.26
CA SER A 218 -2.66 3.59 -0.39
C SER A 218 -1.78 4.61 0.33
N SER A 219 -0.60 4.22 0.82
CA SER A 219 0.39 5.14 1.39
C SER A 219 0.85 6.18 0.36
N THR A 220 1.09 5.76 -0.88
CA THR A 220 1.48 6.66 -1.97
C THR A 220 0.38 7.67 -2.28
N TYR A 221 -0.88 7.22 -2.32
CA TYR A 221 -2.04 8.10 -2.50
C TYR A 221 -2.16 9.10 -1.35
N LYS A 222 -2.14 8.63 -0.09
CA LYS A 222 -2.20 9.50 1.09
C LYS A 222 -1.13 10.57 1.08
N MET A 223 0.12 10.21 0.81
CA MET A 223 1.23 11.18 0.73
C MET A 223 1.01 12.23 -0.37
N ALA A 224 0.29 11.91 -1.44
CA ALA A 224 -0.02 12.87 -2.51
C ALA A 224 -1.27 13.73 -2.22
N THR A 225 -2.16 13.30 -1.32
CA THR A 225 -3.43 13.97 -1.01
C THR A 225 -3.51 14.61 0.37
N GLU A 226 -2.55 14.33 1.25
CA GLU A 226 -2.50 14.83 2.62
C GLU A 226 -1.30 15.77 2.80
N GLU A 227 -1.54 16.92 3.41
CA GLU A 227 -0.50 17.84 3.88
C GLU A 227 -0.74 18.11 5.37
N ASN A 228 0.28 17.87 6.21
CA ASN A 228 0.19 18.06 7.67
C ASN A 228 -1.01 17.37 8.34
N GLY A 229 -1.36 16.16 7.90
CA GLY A 229 -2.47 15.37 8.45
C GLY A 229 -3.87 15.88 8.08
N SER A 230 -3.97 16.86 7.18
CA SER A 230 -5.23 17.34 6.61
C SER A 230 -5.32 16.94 5.15
N VAL A 231 -6.49 16.46 4.72
CA VAL A 231 -6.76 16.18 3.32
C VAL A 231 -6.74 17.49 2.55
N VAL A 232 -5.75 17.68 1.68
CA VAL A 232 -5.59 18.89 0.86
C VAL A 232 -6.20 18.73 -0.54
N ALA A 233 -6.45 17.49 -0.98
CA ALA A 233 -7.14 17.21 -2.23
C ALA A 233 -7.96 15.91 -2.13
N ILE A 234 -9.19 15.95 -2.66
CA ILE A 234 -10.04 14.76 -2.81
C ILE A 234 -9.71 14.01 -4.12
N GLU A 235 -9.20 14.74 -5.12
CA GLU A 235 -8.76 14.21 -6.42
C GLU A 235 -7.29 14.58 -6.67
N THR A 236 -6.47 13.61 -7.06
CA THR A 236 -5.08 13.86 -7.47
C THR A 236 -5.05 14.19 -8.96
N THR A 237 -4.33 15.26 -9.36
CA THR A 237 -4.01 15.51 -10.79
C THR A 237 -3.02 14.50 -11.37
N ARG A 238 -2.50 13.59 -10.54
CA ARG A 238 -1.59 12.53 -10.91
C ARG A 238 -2.35 11.34 -11.49
N GLU A 239 -1.89 10.81 -12.63
CA GLU A 239 -2.47 9.62 -13.25
C GLU A 239 -2.38 8.41 -12.29
N ALA A 240 -3.38 7.52 -12.29
CA ALA A 240 -3.39 6.32 -11.46
C ALA A 240 -2.11 5.47 -11.57
N LYS A 241 -1.47 5.46 -12.75
CA LYS A 241 -0.18 4.79 -13.00
C LYS A 241 0.98 5.35 -12.19
N SER A 242 0.92 6.61 -11.78
CA SER A 242 1.97 7.21 -10.95
C SER A 242 1.98 6.68 -9.52
N PHE A 243 0.92 5.98 -9.09
CA PHE A 243 0.82 5.33 -7.79
C PHE A 243 1.12 3.83 -7.84
N SER A 244 1.33 3.24 -9.03
CA SER A 244 1.51 1.80 -9.17
C SER A 244 2.92 1.37 -8.80
N ILE A 245 3.04 0.41 -7.89
CA ILE A 245 4.27 -0.32 -7.62
C ILE A 245 4.28 -1.55 -8.53
N VAL A 246 5.07 -1.50 -9.61
CA VAL A 246 5.13 -2.56 -10.61
C VAL A 246 6.37 -3.42 -10.35
N ILE A 247 6.17 -4.66 -9.92
CA ILE A 247 7.20 -5.68 -9.80
C ILE A 247 7.03 -6.65 -10.99
N PRO A 248 7.99 -6.75 -11.92
CA PRO A 248 7.93 -7.70 -13.03
C PRO A 248 7.67 -9.13 -12.53
N ASP A 249 6.92 -9.93 -13.29
CA ASP A 249 6.62 -11.32 -12.91
C ASP A 249 7.87 -12.20 -12.88
N ASP A 250 8.83 -11.90 -13.74
CA ASP A 250 10.14 -12.54 -13.86
C ASP A 250 11.23 -11.84 -13.02
N TYR A 251 10.85 -10.93 -12.12
CA TYR A 251 11.81 -10.22 -11.27
C TYR A 251 12.59 -11.20 -10.40
N GLU A 252 13.91 -11.24 -10.62
CA GLU A 252 14.86 -11.99 -9.82
C GLU A 252 16.09 -11.11 -9.56
N SER A 253 16.46 -10.94 -8.29
CA SER A 253 17.66 -10.22 -7.91
C SER A 253 18.34 -10.88 -6.72
N LYS A 254 19.67 -10.95 -6.78
CA LYS A 254 20.52 -11.38 -5.66
C LYS A 254 20.79 -10.24 -4.67
N LEU A 255 20.75 -8.99 -5.15
CA LEU A 255 21.07 -7.79 -4.39
C LEU A 255 19.84 -7.26 -3.64
N LEU A 256 18.65 -7.34 -4.25
CA LEU A 256 17.35 -7.06 -3.65
C LEU A 256 16.42 -8.27 -3.82
N PRO A 257 16.62 -9.36 -3.06
CA PRO A 257 15.80 -10.56 -3.16
C PRO A 257 14.41 -10.32 -2.57
N LEU A 258 13.37 -10.65 -3.33
CA LEU A 258 11.98 -10.48 -2.88
C LEU A 258 11.33 -11.82 -2.60
N TRP A 259 10.66 -11.90 -1.46
CA TRP A 259 9.67 -12.92 -1.17
C TRP A 259 8.29 -12.32 -1.39
N ARG A 260 7.53 -12.91 -2.31
CA ARG A 260 6.21 -12.46 -2.73
C ARG A 260 5.18 -13.50 -2.30
N PHE A 261 4.42 -13.21 -1.25
CA PHE A 261 3.40 -14.14 -0.75
C PHE A 261 2.05 -13.80 -1.38
N LYS A 262 1.56 -14.78 -2.14
CA LYS A 262 0.25 -14.77 -2.79
C LYS A 262 -0.76 -15.42 -1.84
N MET A 263 -1.41 -14.60 -1.03
CA MET A 263 -2.35 -15.06 0.00
C MET A 263 -3.67 -15.48 -0.64
N GLN A 264 -4.04 -16.75 -0.48
CA GLN A 264 -5.33 -17.27 -0.95
C GLN A 264 -6.37 -17.21 0.18
N PRO A 265 -7.62 -16.85 -0.11
CA PRO A 265 -8.69 -16.90 0.87
C PRO A 265 -8.91 -18.34 1.33
N ASN A 266 -9.09 -18.53 2.64
CA ASN A 266 -9.50 -19.81 3.19
C ASN A 266 -11.02 -19.97 2.99
N LYS A 267 -11.37 -20.60 1.87
CA LYS A 267 -12.73 -21.05 1.57
C LYS A 267 -12.89 -22.42 2.22
N GLY A 268 -13.25 -22.42 3.50
CA GLY A 268 -13.46 -23.65 4.29
C GLY A 268 -14.35 -24.67 3.59
#